data_AF-A0A6P0G8V0-F1
#
_entry.id   AF-A0A6P0G8V0-F1
#
_cell.length_a   1.000
_cell.length_b   1.000
_cell.length_c   1.000
_cell.angle_alpha   90.00
_cell.angle_beta   90.00
_cell.angle_gamma   90.00
#
_symmetry.space_group_name_H-M   'P 1'
#
loop_
_entity.id
_entity.type
_entity.pdbx_description
1 polymer ?
#
loop_
_entity_poly.entity_id
_entity_poly.type
_entity_poly.pdbx_seq_one_letter_code
_entity_poly.pdbx_strand_id
1 'polypeptide(L)'
;MRGLLTNFRNFAFSGSLVDLAVGLAIGAAFATVVESLVGDVILPLVAAVFGQPDFDALVLTVNGSQIRYGSFLTAFVSFALLAVTIMFLVQAIRKATGRETAGAQGNRECDHCKSFIPVDASVCMFCTRDVEPVVP
;
A
#
# COMPACT_ATOMS: atom_id res chain seq x y z
N MET A 1 -15.53 32.98 17.64
CA MET A 1 -15.73 31.80 16.76
C MET A 1 -15.05 31.90 15.38
N ARG A 2 -14.92 33.08 14.75
CA ARG A 2 -14.22 33.24 13.45
C ARG A 2 -12.73 32.81 13.44
N GLY A 3 -12.02 32.95 14.56
CA GLY A 3 -10.62 32.55 14.70
C GLY A 3 -10.39 31.03 14.58
N LEU A 4 -11.23 30.22 15.23
CA LEU A 4 -11.15 28.75 15.16
C LEU A 4 -11.38 28.23 13.75
N LEU A 5 -12.37 28.77 13.03
CA LEU A 5 -12.65 28.41 11.63
C LEU A 5 -11.49 28.80 10.70
N THR A 6 -10.83 29.93 10.95
CA THR A 6 -9.69 30.38 10.14
C THR A 6 -8.44 29.55 10.43
N ASN A 7 -8.20 29.19 11.70
CA ASN A 7 -7.10 28.33 12.11
C ASN A 7 -7.29 26.89 11.63
N PHE A 8 -8.52 26.38 11.69
CA PHE A 8 -8.86 25.07 11.14
C PHE A 8 -8.70 25.03 9.63
N ARG A 9 -9.13 26.09 8.92
CA ARG A 9 -8.91 26.23 7.48
C ARG A 9 -7.41 26.17 7.13
N ASN A 10 -6.58 26.93 7.84
CA ASN A 10 -5.13 26.96 7.59
C ASN A 10 -4.47 25.61 7.92
N PHE A 11 -4.96 24.89 8.92
CA PHE A 11 -4.50 23.53 9.24
C PHE A 11 -4.96 22.50 8.19
N ALA A 12 -6.22 22.54 7.78
CA ALA A 12 -6.79 21.61 6.80
C ALA A 12 -6.16 21.77 5.40
N PHE A 13 -5.77 22.99 5.03
CA PHE A 13 -5.05 23.27 3.77
C PHE A 13 -3.53 23.25 3.91
N SER A 14 -2.99 22.72 5.03
CA SER A 14 -1.57 22.44 5.11
C SER A 14 -1.22 21.32 4.12
N GLY A 15 -0.24 21.56 3.25
CA GLY A 15 0.12 20.63 2.17
C GLY A 15 0.37 19.20 2.65
N SER A 16 0.96 19.03 3.84
CA SER A 16 1.21 17.70 4.44
C SER A 16 -0.07 16.89 4.73
N LEU A 17 -1.19 17.55 5.05
CA LEU A 17 -2.47 16.87 5.31
C LEU A 17 -3.16 16.49 4.00
N VAL A 18 -3.06 17.35 2.99
CA VAL A 18 -3.62 17.13 1.66
C VAL A 18 -2.91 15.96 0.97
N ASP A 19 -1.58 15.91 1.01
CA ASP A 19 -0.81 14.81 0.42
C ASP A 19 -1.13 13.46 1.08
N LEU A 20 -1.30 13.45 2.42
CA LEU A 20 -1.72 12.26 3.15
C LEU A 20 -3.14 11.83 2.78
N ALA A 21 -4.07 12.78 2.67
CA ALA A 21 -5.46 12.49 2.29
C ALA A 21 -5.55 11.92 0.87
N VAL A 22 -4.80 12.48 -0.07
CA VAL A 22 -4.73 11.98 -1.45
C VAL A 22 -4.11 10.58 -1.48
N GLY A 23 -3.03 10.35 -0.73
CA GLY A 23 -2.41 9.02 -0.61
C GLY A 23 -3.38 7.95 -0.09
N LEU A 24 -4.15 8.26 0.95
CA LEU A 24 -5.16 7.34 1.49
C LEU A 24 -6.29 7.08 0.49
N ALA A 25 -6.79 8.12 -0.20
CA ALA A 25 -7.85 7.98 -1.19
C ALA A 25 -7.43 7.10 -2.37
N ILE A 26 -6.22 7.31 -2.90
CA ILE A 26 -5.65 6.47 -3.97
C ILE A 26 -5.40 5.06 -3.46
N GLY A 27 -4.89 4.89 -2.24
CA GLY A 27 -4.67 3.57 -1.62
C GLY A 27 -5.96 2.76 -1.50
N ALA A 28 -7.06 3.39 -1.07
CA ALA A 28 -8.36 2.75 -0.96
C ALA A 28 -8.92 2.34 -2.34
N ALA A 29 -8.82 3.23 -3.34
CA ALA A 29 -9.25 2.91 -4.69
C ALA A 29 -8.40 1.81 -5.35
N PHE A 30 -7.11 1.74 -5.04
CA PHE A 30 -6.24 0.68 -5.52
C PHE A 30 -6.57 -0.67 -4.88
N ALA A 31 -6.87 -0.68 -3.57
CA ALA A 31 -7.27 -1.90 -2.87
C ALA A 31 -8.49 -2.56 -3.52
N THR A 32 -9.51 -1.80 -3.90
CA THR A 32 -10.71 -2.35 -4.57
C THR A 32 -10.40 -2.94 -5.94
N VAL A 33 -9.47 -2.35 -6.71
CA VAL A 33 -9.03 -2.91 -8.00
C VAL A 33 -8.31 -4.24 -7.80
N VAL A 34 -7.44 -4.32 -6.78
CA VAL A 34 -6.75 -5.58 -6.45
C VAL A 34 -7.74 -6.63 -5.96
N GLU A 35 -8.69 -6.26 -5.10
CA GLU A 35 -9.74 -7.16 -4.62
C GLU A 35 -10.59 -7.71 -5.76
N SER A 36 -11.01 -6.88 -6.73
CA SER A 36 -11.73 -7.35 -7.93
C SER A 36 -10.86 -8.26 -8.80
N LEU A 37 -9.57 -7.96 -8.97
CA LEU A 37 -8.67 -8.86 -9.72
C LEU A 37 -8.57 -10.24 -9.05
N VAL A 38 -8.44 -10.27 -7.72
CA VAL A 38 -8.36 -11.53 -6.96
C VAL A 38 -9.70 -12.27 -7.00
N GLY A 39 -10.79 -11.56 -6.74
CA GLY A 39 -12.16 -12.09 -6.65
C GLY A 39 -12.73 -12.56 -7.99
N ASP A 40 -12.61 -11.74 -9.02
CA ASP A 40 -13.32 -11.94 -10.28
C ASP A 40 -12.47 -12.66 -11.35
N VAL A 41 -11.15 -12.69 -11.17
CA VAL A 41 -10.22 -13.30 -12.15
C VAL A 41 -9.43 -14.45 -11.54
N ILE A 42 -8.67 -14.20 -10.48
CA ILE A 42 -7.74 -15.21 -9.93
C ILE A 42 -8.49 -16.38 -9.27
N LEU A 43 -9.47 -16.10 -8.41
CA LEU A 43 -10.24 -17.13 -7.71
C LEU A 43 -10.99 -18.05 -8.68
N PRO A 44 -11.70 -17.57 -9.71
CA PRO A 44 -12.31 -18.42 -10.74
C PRO A 44 -11.30 -19.25 -11.52
N LEU A 45 -10.12 -18.71 -11.83
CA LEU A 45 -9.04 -19.45 -12.50
C LEU A 45 -8.51 -20.59 -11.63
N VAL A 46 -8.29 -20.32 -10.33
CA VAL A 46 -7.86 -21.34 -9.37
C VAL A 46 -8.96 -22.38 -9.18
N ALA A 47 -10.22 -21.97 -9.06
CA ALA A 47 -11.36 -22.87 -8.94
C ALA A 47 -11.55 -23.75 -10.18
N ALA A 48 -11.30 -23.22 -11.38
CA ALA A 48 -11.34 -24.01 -12.61
C ALA A 48 -10.28 -25.12 -12.66
N VAL A 49 -9.14 -24.94 -11.98
CA VAL A 49 -8.05 -25.92 -11.92
C VAL A 49 -8.22 -26.90 -10.74
N PHE A 50 -8.61 -26.42 -9.57
CA PHE A 50 -8.67 -27.18 -8.31
C PHE A 50 -10.07 -27.63 -7.89
N GLY A 51 -11.12 -27.17 -8.58
CA GLY A 51 -12.49 -27.66 -8.45
C GLY A 51 -13.36 -27.01 -7.37
N GLN A 52 -12.80 -26.31 -6.39
CA GLN A 52 -13.58 -25.57 -5.38
C GLN A 52 -13.03 -24.15 -5.15
N PRO A 53 -13.85 -23.09 -5.33
CA PRO A 53 -13.45 -21.71 -5.02
C PRO A 53 -13.50 -21.38 -3.52
N ASP A 54 -14.29 -22.10 -2.73
CA ASP A 54 -14.70 -21.69 -1.39
C ASP A 54 -14.90 -22.87 -0.44
N PHE A 55 -14.42 -22.71 0.81
CA PHE A 55 -14.50 -23.70 1.88
C PHE A 55 -15.65 -23.42 2.86
N ASP A 56 -16.53 -22.46 2.54
CA ASP A 56 -17.56 -21.92 3.45
C ASP A 56 -18.56 -22.97 3.94
N ALA A 57 -18.75 -24.05 3.18
CA ALA A 57 -19.62 -25.17 3.52
C ALA A 57 -19.11 -26.02 4.71
N LEU A 58 -17.85 -25.84 5.14
CA LEU A 58 -17.26 -26.59 6.24
C LEU A 58 -17.71 -25.99 7.58
N VAL A 59 -18.69 -26.66 8.21
CA VAL A 59 -19.27 -26.27 9.50
C VAL A 59 -19.08 -27.39 10.51
N LEU A 60 -18.53 -27.06 11.68
CA LEU A 60 -18.43 -27.95 12.83
C LEU A 60 -19.55 -27.59 13.81
N THR A 61 -20.52 -28.48 13.99
CA THR A 61 -21.59 -28.28 14.98
C THR A 61 -21.18 -28.91 16.31
N VAL A 62 -20.93 -28.09 17.33
CA VAL A 62 -20.61 -28.54 18.69
C VAL A 62 -21.62 -27.93 19.65
N ASN A 63 -22.35 -28.76 20.41
CA ASN A 63 -23.33 -28.32 21.41
C ASN A 63 -24.38 -27.31 20.88
N GLY A 64 -24.85 -27.49 19.64
CA GLY A 64 -25.82 -26.59 19.01
C GLY A 64 -25.25 -25.26 18.51
N SER A 65 -23.95 -25.01 18.69
CA SER A 65 -23.24 -23.86 18.10
C SER A 65 -22.59 -24.28 16.78
N GLN A 66 -22.86 -23.51 15.72
CA GLN A 66 -22.28 -23.73 14.39
C GLN A 66 -20.96 -22.97 14.26
N ILE A 67 -19.83 -23.66 14.38
CA ILE A 67 -18.50 -23.09 14.14
C ILE A 67 -18.21 -23.22 12.64
N ARG A 68 -18.32 -22.11 11.91
CA ARG A 68 -18.03 -22.01 10.47
C ARG A 68 -16.53 -21.79 10.24
N TYR A 69 -15.72 -22.82 10.49
CA TYR A 69 -14.28 -22.73 10.24
C TYR A 69 -13.96 -22.66 8.74
N GLY A 70 -14.89 -23.10 7.89
CA GLY A 70 -14.83 -22.96 6.44
C GLY A 70 -14.60 -21.53 5.97
N SER A 71 -15.38 -20.58 6.49
CA SER A 71 -15.26 -19.16 6.09
C SER A 71 -13.95 -18.52 6.54
N PHE A 72 -13.38 -18.98 7.65
CA PHE A 72 -12.04 -18.56 8.06
C PHE A 72 -10.97 -19.08 7.10
N LEU A 73 -11.07 -20.33 6.66
CA LEU A 73 -10.13 -20.91 5.71
C LEU A 73 -10.24 -20.23 4.33
N THR A 74 -11.46 -19.97 3.85
CA THR A 74 -11.70 -19.17 2.64
C THR A 74 -11.05 -17.79 2.75
N ALA A 75 -11.27 -17.08 3.86
CA ALA A 75 -10.66 -15.76 4.08
C ALA A 75 -9.12 -15.82 4.10
N PHE A 76 -8.54 -16.85 4.70
CA PHE A 76 -7.09 -17.05 4.73
C PHE A 76 -6.52 -17.30 3.33
N VAL A 77 -7.16 -18.16 2.54
CA VAL A 77 -6.75 -18.45 1.14
C VAL A 77 -6.88 -17.20 0.27
N SER A 78 -8.00 -16.45 0.38
CA SER A 78 -8.19 -15.20 -0.34
C SER A 78 -7.13 -14.15 0.02
N PHE A 79 -6.76 -14.03 1.30
CA PHE A 79 -5.67 -13.16 1.73
C PHE A 79 -4.33 -13.58 1.12
N ALA A 80 -4.02 -14.88 1.10
CA ALA A 80 -2.80 -15.38 0.47
C ALA A 80 -2.76 -15.10 -1.05
N LEU A 81 -3.88 -15.30 -1.75
CA LEU A 81 -4.00 -14.98 -3.17
C LEU A 81 -3.85 -13.48 -3.45
N LEU A 82 -4.41 -12.63 -2.59
CA LEU A 82 -4.25 -11.18 -2.68
C LEU A 82 -2.79 -10.76 -2.50
N ALA A 83 -2.09 -11.30 -1.51
CA ALA A 83 -0.67 -11.04 -1.31
C ALA A 83 0.18 -11.44 -2.52
N VAL A 84 -0.06 -12.63 -3.08
CA VAL A 84 0.62 -13.11 -4.30
C VAL A 84 0.33 -12.21 -5.49
N THR A 85 -0.93 -11.78 -5.65
CA THR A 85 -1.35 -10.93 -6.76
C THR A 85 -0.68 -9.55 -6.70
N ILE A 86 -0.63 -8.93 -5.53
CA ILE A 86 0.11 -7.66 -5.32
C ILE A 86 1.58 -7.84 -5.66
N MET A 87 2.21 -8.91 -5.19
CA MET A 87 3.62 -9.20 -5.48
C MET A 87 3.87 -9.36 -6.99
N PHE A 88 2.99 -10.05 -7.71
CA PHE A 88 3.09 -10.20 -9.17
C PHE A 88 2.89 -8.86 -9.89
N LEU A 89 1.92 -8.05 -9.48
CA LEU A 89 1.65 -6.75 -10.07
C LEU A 89 2.84 -5.80 -9.89
N VAL A 90 3.40 -5.72 -8.68
CA VAL A 90 4.57 -4.90 -8.39
C VAL A 90 5.77 -5.35 -9.22
N GLN A 91 6.01 -6.66 -9.34
CA GLN A 91 7.10 -7.18 -10.17
C GLN A 91 6.88 -6.90 -11.66
N ALA A 92 5.65 -7.01 -12.15
CA ALA A 92 5.30 -6.69 -13.54
C ALA A 92 5.59 -5.21 -13.84
N ILE A 93 5.21 -4.30 -12.93
CA ILE A 93 5.49 -2.87 -13.04
C ILE A 93 6.99 -2.61 -12.98
N ARG A 94 7.73 -3.20 -12.02
CA ARG A 94 9.20 -3.07 -11.92
C ARG A 94 9.89 -3.50 -13.21
N LYS A 95 9.47 -4.63 -13.78
CA LYS A 95 10.02 -5.15 -15.04
C LYS A 95 9.67 -4.26 -16.24
N ALA A 96 8.45 -3.74 -16.32
CA ALA A 96 7.99 -2.90 -17.42
C ALA A 96 8.60 -1.49 -17.38
N THR A 97 8.75 -0.91 -16.19
CA THR A 97 9.25 0.46 -16.03
C THR A 97 10.78 0.50 -15.95
N GLY A 98 11.47 -0.62 -15.70
CA GLY A 98 12.93 -0.68 -15.59
C GLY A 98 13.53 0.25 -14.52
N ARG A 99 12.66 0.84 -13.70
CA ARG A 99 12.99 1.75 -12.61
C ARG A 99 12.89 0.94 -11.33
N GLU A 100 14.04 0.56 -10.80
CA GLU A 100 14.14 0.05 -9.42
C GLU A 100 13.85 1.15 -8.40
N THR A 101 13.87 2.40 -8.83
CA THR A 101 13.53 3.56 -8.02
C THR A 101 12.09 3.99 -8.37
N ALA A 102 11.11 3.51 -7.61
CA ALA A 102 10.11 4.46 -7.16
C ALA A 102 10.94 5.52 -6.43
N GLY A 103 11.24 6.64 -7.12
CA GLY A 103 12.23 7.61 -6.70
C GLY A 103 12.06 7.88 -5.22
N ALA A 104 13.15 7.81 -4.46
CA ALA A 104 13.14 8.21 -3.07
C ALA A 104 12.69 9.68 -3.06
N GLN A 105 11.40 9.90 -2.87
CA GLN A 105 10.77 11.21 -2.92
C GLN A 105 10.70 11.67 -1.49
N GLY A 106 11.59 12.60 -1.16
CA GLY A 106 11.68 13.15 0.17
C GLY A 106 12.89 14.03 0.29
N ASN A 107 12.78 15.04 1.15
CA ASN A 107 13.93 15.81 1.57
C ASN A 107 14.40 15.25 2.91
N ARG A 108 15.70 14.98 3.02
CA ARG A 108 16.37 14.72 4.30
C ARG A 108 17.09 15.97 4.77
N GLU A 109 17.31 16.04 6.07
CA GLU A 109 18.18 17.05 6.64
C GLU A 109 19.66 16.67 6.39
N CYS A 110 20.46 17.62 5.91
CA CYS A 110 21.90 17.43 5.72
C CYS A 110 22.62 17.37 7.07
N ASP A 111 23.48 16.38 7.29
CA ASP A 111 24.22 16.20 8.54
C ASP A 111 25.17 17.36 8.88
N HIS A 112 25.62 18.10 7.87
CA HIS A 112 26.57 19.20 8.01
C HIS A 112 25.92 20.56 8.22
N CYS A 113 24.94 20.92 7.40
CA CYS A 113 24.37 22.27 7.36
C CYS A 113 22.90 22.35 7.76
N LYS A 114 22.26 21.21 8.07
CA LYS A 114 20.87 21.15 8.54
C LYS A 114 19.83 21.72 7.56
N SER A 115 20.20 21.92 6.29
CA SER A 115 19.27 22.25 5.21
C SER A 115 18.59 21.01 4.64
N PHE A 116 17.37 21.17 4.12
CA PHE A 116 16.62 20.11 3.43
C PHE A 116 17.18 19.86 2.03
N ILE A 117 17.77 18.69 1.81
CA ILE A 117 18.32 18.22 0.52
C ILE A 117 17.58 16.97 0.05
N PRO A 118 17.53 16.69 -1.26
CA PRO A 118 16.93 15.46 -1.74
C PRO A 118 17.73 14.23 -1.26
N VAL A 119 17.03 13.14 -1.00
CA VAL A 119 17.58 11.90 -0.40
C VAL A 119 18.63 11.19 -1.25
N ASP A 120 18.60 11.39 -2.56
CA ASP A 120 19.53 10.86 -3.55
C ASP A 120 20.68 11.83 -3.90
N ALA A 121 20.79 12.98 -3.21
CA ALA A 121 21.92 13.87 -3.38
C ALA A 121 23.22 13.20 -2.91
N SER A 122 24.23 13.18 -3.79
CA SER A 122 25.62 12.87 -3.42
C SER A 122 26.39 14.11 -2.94
N VAL A 123 25.90 15.31 -3.27
CA VAL A 123 26.50 16.59 -2.89
C VAL A 123 25.41 17.55 -2.43
N CYS A 124 25.61 18.18 -1.27
CA CYS A 124 24.67 19.14 -0.73
C CYS A 124 24.67 20.45 -1.52
N MET A 125 23.51 20.89 -2.02
CA MET A 125 23.38 22.16 -2.76
C MET A 125 23.70 23.40 -1.90
N PHE A 126 23.49 23.33 -0.57
CA PHE A 126 23.63 24.48 0.33
C PHE A 126 25.05 24.64 0.88
N CYS A 127 25.71 23.54 1.27
CA CYS A 127 27.04 23.59 1.86
C CYS A 127 28.15 22.95 1.03
N THR A 128 27.81 22.40 -0.14
CA THR A 128 28.76 21.85 -1.12
C THR A 128 29.63 20.70 -0.60
N ARG A 129 29.30 20.13 0.57
CA ARG A 129 29.94 18.92 1.07
C ARG A 129 29.31 17.68 0.47
N ASP A 130 30.15 16.67 0.29
CA ASP A 130 29.71 15.33 -0.02
C ASP A 130 28.83 14.81 1.11
N VAL A 131 27.72 14.18 0.74
CA VAL A 131 26.75 13.58 1.63
C VAL A 131 26.50 12.16 1.15
N GLU A 132 26.50 11.20 2.07
CA GLU A 132 26.25 9.81 1.71
C GLU A 132 24.80 9.66 1.24
N PRO A 133 24.52 9.25 -0.02
CA PRO A 133 23.16 9.07 -0.49
C PRO A 133 22.48 7.94 0.29
N VAL A 134 21.24 8.17 0.73
CA VAL A 134 20.46 7.12 1.40
C VAL A 134 19.73 6.35 0.31
N VAL A 135 20.26 5.18 -0.01
CA VAL A 135 19.61 4.25 -0.94
C VAL A 135 18.33 3.74 -0.27
N PRO A 136 17.16 3.80 -0.94
CA PRO A 136 15.92 3.23 -0.41
C PRO A 136 15.97 1.70 -0.31
#